data_AF-A0A645FXX8-F1
#
_entry.id   AF-A0A645FXX8-F1
#
_cell.length_a   1.000
_cell.length_b   1.000
_cell.length_c   1.000
_cell.angle_alpha   90.00
_cell.angle_beta   90.00
_cell.angle_gamma   90.00
#
_symmetry.space_group_name_H-M   'P 1'
#
loop_
_entity.id
_entity.type
_entity.pdbx_description
1 polymer ?
#
loop_
_entity_poly.entity_id
_entity_poly.type
_entity_poly.pdbx_seq_one_letter_code
_entity_poly.pdbx_strand_id
1 'polypeptide(L)' 'MESIRTPKGKLFGMYDEETNLMYIKDGKNVRIILVPPTGLTLGFISENSVPEIVEIPPKAA' A
#
# COMPACT_ATOMS: atom_id res chain seq x y z
N MET A 1 -11.39 -4.36 4.78
CA MET A 1 -10.32 -4.13 3.77
C MET A 1 -10.59 -2.83 3.02
N GLU A 2 -9.62 -1.92 3.02
CA GLU A 2 -9.66 -0.62 2.33
C GLU A 2 -8.73 -0.63 1.10
N SER A 3 -9.12 0.08 0.03
CA SER A 3 -8.23 0.28 -1.13
C SER A 3 -7.25 1.41 -0.88
N ILE A 4 -5.96 1.10 -0.89
CA ILE A 4 -4.90 2.11 -0.88
C ILE A 4 -4.57 2.50 -2.32
N ARG A 5 -4.58 3.80 -2.59
CA ARG A 5 -4.32 4.37 -3.90
C ARG A 5 -3.14 5.32 -3.86
N THR A 6 -2.47 5.47 -5.00
CA THR A 6 -1.45 6.49 -5.18
C THR A 6 -2.10 7.88 -5.23
N PRO A 7 -1.33 8.98 -5.05
CA PRO A 7 -1.83 10.34 -5.21
C PRO A 7 -2.52 10.60 -6.55
N LYS A 8 -2.09 9.93 -7.63
CA LYS A 8 -2.74 10.00 -8.95
C LYS A 8 -3.92 9.03 -9.13
N GLY A 9 -4.37 8.37 -8.06
CA GLY A 9 -5.57 7.54 -8.03
C GLY A 9 -5.37 6.09 -8.50
N LYS A 10 -4.15 5.66 -8.85
CA LYS A 10 -3.88 4.27 -9.22
C LYS A 10 -4.03 3.36 -8.01
N LEU A 11 -4.58 2.16 -8.20
CA LEU A 11 -4.66 1.18 -7.12
C LEU A 11 -3.26 0.67 -6.80
N PHE A 12 -2.82 0.88 -5.55
CA PHE A 12 -1.55 0.38 -5.06
C PHE A 12 -1.73 -1.00 -4.39
N GLY A 13 -2.76 -1.15 -3.57
CA GLY A 13 -3.09 -2.43 -2.94
C GLY A 13 -4.32 -2.34 -2.04
N MET A 14 -4.53 -3.37 -1.24
CA MET A 14 -5.61 -3.45 -0.26
C MET A 14 -5.02 -3.55 1.13
N TYR A 15 -5.48 -2.73 2.06
CA TYR A 15 -5.06 -2.76 3.44
C TYR A 15 -6.17 -3.39 4.30
N ASP A 16 -5.79 -4.30 5.18
CA ASP A 16 -6.67 -4.92 6.15
C ASP A 16 -6.32 -4.43 7.56
N GLU A 17 -7.20 -3.58 8.12
CA GLU A 17 -7.01 -2.95 9.42
C GLU A 17 -7.13 -3.90 10.62
N GLU A 18 -7.80 -5.04 10.43
CA GLU A 18 -7.98 -6.05 11.48
C GLU A 18 -6.69 -6.83 11.69
N THR A 19 -6.06 -7.24 10.59
CA THR A 19 -4.83 -8.03 10.59
C THR A 19 -3.56 -7.19 10.45
N ASN A 20 -3.71 -5.89 10.16
CA ASN A 20 -2.63 -4.95 9.87
C ASN A 20 -1.77 -5.40 8.67
N LEU A 21 -2.39 -6.06 7.69
CA LEU A 21 -1.74 -6.61 6.51
C LEU A 21 -2.06 -5.79 5.26
N MET A 22 -1.02 -5.50 4.47
CA MET A 22 -1.12 -4.87 3.17
C MET A 22 -0.93 -5.91 2.06
N TYR A 23 -1.88 -5.97 1.14
CA TYR A 23 -1.90 -6.89 0.00
C TYR A 23 -1.63 -6.12 -1.28
N ILE A 24 -0.52 -6.43 -1.94
CA ILE A 24 -0.08 -5.77 -3.17
C ILE A 24 -0.07 -6.79 -4.30
N LYS A 25 -0.78 -6.49 -5.38
CA LYS A 25 -0.77 -7.34 -6.57
C LYS A 25 0.38 -6.91 -7.49
N ASP A 26 1.30 -7.83 -7.72
CA ASP A 26 2.49 -7.64 -8.55
C ASP A 26 2.43 -8.66 -9.71
N GLY A 27 1.76 -8.26 -10.79
CA GLY A 27 1.44 -9.14 -11.92
C GLY A 27 0.53 -10.31 -11.52
N LYS A 28 1.07 -11.54 -11.58
CA LYS A 28 0.38 -12.77 -11.15
C LYS A 28 0.61 -13.10 -9.68
N ASN A 29 1.52 -12.39 -9.01
CA ASN A 29 1.85 -12.62 -7.62
C ASN A 29 1.06 -11.67 -6.71
N VAL A 30 0.83 -12.12 -5.48
CA VAL A 30 0.35 -11.26 -4.39
C VAL A 30 1.45 -11.21 -3.34
N ARG A 31 1.94 -10.01 -3.04
CA ARG A 31 2.83 -9.74 -1.92
C ARG A 31 1.99 -9.32 -0.73
N ILE A 32 2.32 -9.87 0.44
CA ILE A 32 1.64 -9.55 1.70
C ILE A 32 2.70 -8.96 2.63
N ILE A 33 2.42 -7.80 3.20
CA ILE A 33 3.35 -7.05 4.06
C ILE A 33 2.63 -6.73 5.37
N LEU A 34 3.27 -7.01 6.50
CA LEU A 34 2.80 -6.51 7.79
C LEU A 34 3.12 -5.02 7.89
N VAL A 35 2.09 -4.19 8.08
CA VAL A 35 2.25 -2.74 8.26
C VAL A 35 2.68 -2.49 9.72
N PRO A 36 3.81 -1.81 9.98
CA PRO A 36 4.20 -1.49 11.34
C PRO A 36 3.17 -0.57 12.03
N PRO A 37 3.03 -0.62 13.37
CA PRO A 37 2.14 0.29 14.11
C PRO A 37 2.45 1.78 13.87
N THR A 38 3.70 2.10 13.54
CA THR A 38 4.18 3.45 13.19
C THR A 38 3.75 3.90 11.79
N GLY A 39 2.97 3.11 11.06
CA GLY A 39 2.64 3.34 9.67
C GLY A 39 3.75 2.87 8.73
N LEU A 40 3.56 3.13 7.44
CA LEU A 40 4.43 2.68 6.37
C LEU A 40 4.46 3.69 5.22
N THR A 41 5.66 4.04 4.77
CA THR A 41 5.88 4.86 3.58
C THR A 41 6.50 3.99 2.49
N LEU A 42 5.87 3.96 1.31
CA LEU A 42 6.31 3.14 0.18
C LEU A 42 6.48 3.99 -1.07
N GLY A 43 7.56 3.72 -1.80
CA GLY A 43 7.73 4.20 -3.16
C GLY A 43 6.98 3.29 -4.14
N PHE A 44 6.23 3.89 -5.06
CA PHE A 44 5.53 3.20 -6.13
C PHE A 44 6.00 3.74 -7.50
N ILE A 45 6.37 2.82 -8.38
CA ILE A 45 6.70 3.15 -9.77
C ILE A 45 5.96 2.14 -10.65
N SER A 46 4.96 2.61 -11.40
CA SER A 46 4.42 1.80 -12.49
C SER A 46 5.21 2.02 -13.77
N GLU A 47 5.25 1.03 -14.65
CA GLU A 47 5.96 1.09 -15.94
C GLU A 47 5.77 2.44 -16.64
N ASN A 48 6.89 3.07 -16.99
CA ASN A 48 6.97 4.38 -17.66
C ASN A 48 6.26 5.56 -16.96
N SER A 49 5.98 5.46 -15.66
CA SER A 49 5.38 6.54 -14.88
C SER A 49 6.37 7.20 -13.92
N VAL A 50 6.09 8.46 -13.58
CA VAL A 50 6.83 9.17 -12.51
C VAL A 50 6.61 8.45 -11.18
N PRO A 51 7.67 8.23 -10.37
CA PRO A 51 7.53 7.68 -9.02
C PRO A 51 6.51 8.45 -8.17
N GLU A 52 5.76 7.71 -7.37
CA GLU A 52 4.79 8.23 -6.42
C GLU A 52 5.12 7.71 -5.02
N ILE A 53 4.79 8.50 -3.99
CA ILE A 53 4.88 8.06 -2.60
C ILE A 53 3.47 7.70 -2.13
N VAL A 54 3.36 6.54 -1.49
CA VAL A 54 2.15 6.06 -0.82
C VAL A 54 2.42 6.04 0.67
N GLU A 55 1.57 6.72 1.42
CA GLU A 55 1.63 6.77 2.87
C GLU A 55 0.45 5.98 3.45
N ILE A 56 0.77 5.03 4.33
CA ILE A 56 -0.20 4.33 5.16
C ILE A 56 0.03 4.85 6.58
N PRO A 57 -0.90 5.64 7.15
CA PRO A 57 -0.69 6.28 8.43
C PRO A 57 -0.59 5.24 9.57
N PRO A 58 0.05 5.60 10.70
CA PRO A 58 0.00 4.80 11.92
C PRO A 58 -1.46 4.56 12.33
N LYS A 59 -1.76 3.36 12.82
CA LYS A 59 -3.04 3.15 13.49
C LYS A 59 -3.02 3.92 14.81
N ALA A 60 -3.95 4.85 14.99
CA ALA A 60 -4.17 5.45 16.29
C ALA A 60 -4.51 4.32 17.27
N ALA A 61 -3.75 4.24 18.37
CA ALA A 61 -3.93 3.22 19.41
C ALA A 61 -5.32 3.31 20.05
#